data_AF-A0A8S1W0J0-F1
#
_entry.id   AF-A0A8S1W0J0-F1
#
_cell.length_a   1.000
_cell.length_b   1.000
_cell.length_c   1.000
_cell.angle_alpha   90.00
_cell.angle_beta   90.00
_cell.angle_gamma   90.00
#
_symmetry.space_group_name_H-M   'P 1'
#
loop_
_entity.id
_entity.type
_entity.pdbx_description
1 polymer ?
#
loop_
_entity_poly.entity_id
_entity_poly.type
_entity_poly.pdbx_seq_one_letter_code
_entity_poly.pdbx_strand_id
1 'polypeptide(L)'
;MYSIKTEPQPIAIVSLQMNDTDEEIRVYEGENVEHIVRLFCQQHQLGQDCVLYLVDQINEQLQREPSPRFGDSFGDKNISHQLLYPSHSQQSDFGITTQASSVDENQNSAQKSYEKWQQIINQKTDLRQLSTVTSNTVLWNVPSSARSFNDNKKVTTNERLYRDGLDRQKTKLEKAEQYKLQKSILEQEEATFQPLISPRSRQMAEQKKLSRPDCSINNIGSQLYQKGLDMNSKKEIHRMQMQEQERKQSPFQPRITDTSRNHSQNRSNTPIHEKLYCQAKEDKKKKQDFQNREFSKIHPFHPNSSKSQIKQSAILQKKLVDKLVKEQEEKQKRIEKKKQELQIQTQNHVTFKPTINKDATYKKVSEKKEYEDIRIAIDLQKMQSRLYSKNSFSQSETRISSQQSSQSLFDLNIQRIFNHLDSDKDGYINKDNLDLDGLDSKTSKIIKVVLNQIEEDSYTEINLKGFKKLCEMHHLQEQLNNL
;
A
#
# COMPACT_ATOMS: atom_id res chain seq x y z
N MET A 1 -4.58 -17.04 56.75
CA MET A 1 -4.36 -16.14 55.60
C MET A 1 -2.92 -16.34 55.14
N TYR A 2 -2.71 -17.09 54.06
CA TYR A 2 -1.38 -17.30 53.49
C TYR A 2 -1.07 -16.11 52.59
N SER A 3 -0.08 -15.29 52.97
CA SER A 3 0.44 -14.22 52.13
C SER A 3 1.20 -14.88 50.98
N ILE A 4 0.60 -14.90 49.79
CA ILE A 4 1.29 -15.33 48.57
C ILE A 4 2.41 -14.31 48.33
N LYS A 5 3.65 -14.71 48.58
CA LYS A 5 4.82 -13.90 48.21
C LYS A 5 4.89 -13.92 46.68
N THR A 6 4.46 -12.85 46.04
CA THR A 6 4.70 -12.64 44.62
C THR A 6 6.20 -12.52 44.40
N GLU A 7 6.77 -13.44 43.63
CA GLU A 7 8.18 -13.35 43.23
C GLU A 7 8.39 -12.09 42.38
N PRO A 8 9.51 -11.37 42.59
CA PRO A 8 9.84 -10.20 41.78
C PRO A 8 9.99 -10.62 40.32
N GLN A 9 9.48 -9.81 39.39
CA GLN A 9 9.68 -10.03 37.95
C GLN A 9 11.02 -9.42 37.52
N PRO A 10 11.82 -10.09 36.68
CA PRO A 10 13.06 -9.54 36.16
C PRO A 10 12.80 -8.40 35.16
N ILE A 11 13.65 -7.39 35.16
CA ILE A 11 13.59 -6.24 34.24
C ILE A 11 14.24 -6.59 32.89
N ALA A 12 15.29 -7.42 32.91
CA ALA A 12 15.96 -7.91 31.72
C ALA A 12 16.24 -9.42 31.83
N ILE A 13 16.09 -10.11 30.70
CA ILE A 13 16.42 -11.54 30.56
C ILE A 13 17.29 -11.68 29.32
N VAL A 14 18.49 -12.24 29.48
CA VAL A 14 19.40 -12.54 28.37
C VAL A 14 19.63 -14.05 28.32
N SER A 15 19.16 -14.69 27.25
CA SER A 15 19.38 -16.11 27.00
C SER A 15 20.65 -16.32 26.20
N LEU A 16 21.53 -17.21 26.67
CA LEU A 16 22.80 -17.56 26.05
C LEU A 16 22.81 -19.06 25.76
N GLN A 17 23.14 -19.42 24.52
CA GLN A 17 23.26 -20.81 24.11
C GLN A 17 24.68 -21.31 24.41
N MET A 18 24.80 -22.25 25.35
CA MET A 18 26.08 -22.77 25.85
C MET A 18 26.13 -24.29 25.70
N ASN A 19 27.07 -24.84 24.92
CA ASN A 19 27.44 -26.27 24.87
C ASN A 19 26.27 -27.28 25.05
N ASP A 20 25.12 -27.03 24.40
CA ASP A 20 23.88 -27.83 24.40
C ASP A 20 22.76 -27.44 25.39
N THR A 21 22.91 -26.38 26.18
CA THR A 21 21.84 -25.82 27.05
C THR A 21 21.65 -24.32 26.85
N ASP A 22 20.39 -23.89 26.90
CA ASP A 22 20.04 -22.47 26.95
C ASP A 22 20.02 -22.00 28.41
N GLU A 23 20.90 -21.07 28.75
CA GLU A 23 20.98 -20.49 30.09
C GLU A 23 20.54 -19.03 30.08
N GLU A 24 19.91 -18.58 31.17
CA GLU A 24 19.31 -17.25 31.26
C GLU A 24 19.97 -16.42 32.36
N ILE A 25 20.40 -15.20 32.02
CA ILE A 25 20.77 -14.18 32.98
C ILE A 25 19.54 -13.32 33.27
N ARG A 26 19.03 -13.37 34.51
CA ARG A 26 17.88 -12.59 34.98
C ARG A 26 18.39 -11.43 35.84
N VAL A 27 17.96 -10.21 35.51
CA VAL A 27 18.36 -8.99 36.22
C VAL A 27 17.13 -8.36 36.87
N TYR A 28 17.17 -8.16 38.19
CA TYR A 28 16.09 -7.55 38.95
C TYR A 28 16.35 -6.06 39.26
N GLU A 29 15.30 -5.36 39.68
CA GLU A 29 15.38 -3.94 40.04
C GLU A 29 16.35 -3.72 41.22
N GLY A 30 17.32 -2.83 41.02
CA GLY A 30 18.30 -2.45 42.06
C GLY A 30 19.54 -3.35 42.15
N GLU A 31 19.63 -4.40 41.34
CA GLU A 31 20.83 -5.25 41.30
C GLU A 31 21.94 -4.64 40.42
N ASN A 32 23.19 -4.95 40.77
CA ASN A 32 24.35 -4.51 39.97
C ASN A 32 24.60 -5.51 38.82
N VAL A 33 24.33 -5.07 37.59
CA VAL A 33 24.48 -5.85 36.36
C VAL A 33 25.89 -6.46 36.23
N GLU A 34 26.94 -5.70 36.53
CA GLU A 34 28.31 -6.18 36.41
C GLU A 34 28.59 -7.33 37.37
N HIS A 35 28.00 -7.30 38.57
CA HIS A 35 28.16 -8.36 39.56
C HIS A 35 27.48 -9.65 39.11
N ILE A 36 26.25 -9.57 38.60
CA ILE A 36 25.49 -10.73 38.11
C ILE A 36 26.22 -11.39 36.92
N VAL A 37 26.62 -10.58 35.94
CA VAL A 37 27.33 -11.09 34.76
C VAL A 37 28.67 -11.70 35.16
N ARG A 38 29.40 -11.11 36.12
CA ARG A 38 30.67 -11.68 36.60
C ARG A 38 30.47 -13.03 37.30
N LEU A 39 29.43 -13.17 38.12
CA LEU A 39 29.07 -14.46 38.74
C LEU A 39 28.72 -15.51 37.69
N PHE A 40 27.92 -15.12 36.68
CA PHE A 40 27.57 -15.99 35.56
C PHE A 40 28.82 -16.43 34.77
N CYS A 41 29.68 -15.49 34.36
CA CYS A 41 30.92 -15.82 33.65
C CYS A 41 31.85 -16.70 34.50
N GLN A 42 31.91 -16.50 35.82
CA GLN A 42 32.70 -17.35 36.71
C GLN A 42 32.13 -18.78 36.80
N GLN A 43 30.80 -18.92 36.85
CA GLN A 43 30.12 -20.21 36.89
C GLN A 43 30.36 -21.02 35.61
N HIS A 44 30.37 -20.35 34.45
CA HIS A 44 30.52 -20.99 33.13
C HIS A 44 31.96 -20.93 32.57
N GLN A 45 32.94 -20.50 33.38
CA GLN A 45 34.36 -20.37 33.01
C GLN A 45 34.59 -19.52 31.74
N LEU A 46 33.78 -18.48 31.57
CA LEU A 46 33.88 -17.54 30.46
C LEU A 46 35.00 -16.53 30.71
N GLY A 47 35.69 -16.13 29.64
CA GLY A 47 36.76 -15.14 29.71
C GLY A 47 36.27 -13.76 30.16
N GLN A 48 37.19 -12.95 30.71
CA GLN A 48 36.89 -11.59 31.18
C GLN A 48 36.32 -10.69 30.07
N ASP A 49 36.68 -10.95 28.81
CA ASP A 49 36.19 -10.22 27.64
C ASP A 49 34.67 -10.41 27.44
N CYS A 50 34.13 -11.58 27.81
CA CYS A 50 32.69 -11.85 27.75
C CYS A 50 31.91 -11.02 28.79
N VAL A 51 32.52 -10.70 29.93
CA VAL A 51 31.87 -9.88 30.97
C VAL A 51 31.54 -8.49 30.43
N LEU A 52 32.51 -7.85 29.75
CA LEU A 52 32.31 -6.52 29.18
C LEU A 52 31.22 -6.53 28.10
N TYR A 53 31.25 -7.52 27.21
CA TYR A 53 30.26 -7.68 26.15
C TYR A 53 28.83 -7.86 26.68
N LEU A 54 28.66 -8.75 27.67
CA LEU A 54 27.35 -9.04 28.24
C LEU A 54 26.79 -7.87 29.07
N VAL A 55 27.65 -7.16 29.80
CA VAL A 55 27.27 -5.93 30.52
C VAL A 55 26.79 -4.87 29.55
N ASP A 56 27.50 -4.64 28.45
CA ASP A 56 27.10 -3.67 27.43
C ASP A 56 25.76 -4.05 26.77
N GLN A 57 25.55 -5.33 26.45
CA GLN A 57 24.29 -5.81 25.88
C GLN A 57 23.10 -5.65 26.84
N ILE A 58 23.27 -6.00 28.11
CA ILE A 58 22.21 -5.84 29.11
C ILE A 58 21.91 -4.35 29.33
N ASN A 59 22.94 -3.50 29.41
CA ASN A 59 22.75 -2.07 29.52
C ASN A 59 22.05 -1.48 28.29
N GLU A 60 22.36 -1.94 27.08
CA GLU A 60 21.67 -1.52 25.87
C GLU A 60 20.18 -1.90 25.90
N GLN A 61 19.84 -3.09 26.42
CA GLN A 61 18.44 -3.51 26.60
C GLN A 61 17.73 -2.68 27.69
N LEU A 62 18.40 -2.34 28.78
CA LEU A 62 17.84 -1.49 29.84
C LEU A 62 17.65 -0.03 29.40
N GLN A 63 18.45 0.45 28.43
CA GLN A 63 18.34 1.80 27.86
C GLN A 63 17.31 1.90 26.73
N ARG A 64 16.97 0.79 26.07
CA ARG A 64 15.84 0.76 25.15
C ARG A 64 14.58 0.91 25.99
N GLU A 65 13.86 2.02 25.79
CA GLU A 65 12.57 2.23 26.46
C GLU A 65 11.74 0.95 26.38
N PRO A 66 11.09 0.53 27.48
CA PRO A 66 10.26 -0.67 27.44
C PRO A 66 9.29 -0.49 26.28
N SER A 67 9.43 -1.35 25.27
CA SER A 67 8.53 -1.39 24.12
C SER A 67 7.12 -1.34 24.72
N PRO A 68 6.27 -0.39 24.29
CA PRO A 68 4.95 -0.25 24.88
C PRO A 68 4.27 -1.61 24.76
N ARG A 69 4.08 -2.27 25.91
CA ARG A 69 3.36 -3.54 25.97
C ARG A 69 2.05 -3.27 25.24
N PHE A 70 1.80 -4.07 24.20
CA PHE A 70 0.57 -4.06 23.43
C PHE A 70 -0.59 -4.30 24.42
N GLY A 71 -1.16 -3.21 24.95
CA GLY A 71 -2.12 -3.26 26.05
C GLY A 71 -2.27 -1.93 26.80
N ASP A 72 -1.19 -1.18 27.06
CA ASP A 72 -1.23 -0.04 28.01
C ASP A 72 -1.41 1.34 27.34
N SER A 73 -1.72 1.39 26.04
CA SER A 73 -2.01 2.65 25.31
C SER A 73 -3.50 2.99 25.22
N PHE A 74 -4.26 2.68 26.25
CA PHE A 74 -5.50 3.40 26.54
C PHE A 74 -5.34 4.04 27.91
N GLY A 75 -5.08 5.35 27.88
CA GLY A 75 -4.59 6.08 29.04
C GLY A 75 -5.58 6.15 30.18
N ASP A 76 -5.05 6.39 31.37
CA ASP A 76 -5.79 7.07 32.42
C ASP A 76 -4.86 7.96 33.21
N LYS A 77 -5.21 9.25 33.21
CA LYS A 77 -4.75 10.22 34.20
C LYS A 77 -5.78 10.20 35.34
N ASN A 78 -5.30 9.92 36.56
CA ASN A 78 -5.93 10.25 37.84
C ASN A 78 -7.36 9.74 38.09
N ILE A 79 -7.50 8.58 38.72
CA ILE A 79 -8.53 8.38 39.77
C ILE A 79 -7.95 7.56 40.92
N SER A 80 -7.97 8.17 42.11
CA SER A 80 -7.63 7.58 43.40
C SER A 80 -8.68 6.54 43.85
N HIS A 81 -8.22 5.51 44.56
CA HIS A 81 -8.99 4.63 45.46
C HIS A 81 -10.35 4.09 44.97
N GLN A 82 -10.41 2.81 44.60
CA GLN A 82 -11.20 1.81 45.33
C GLN A 82 -11.05 0.40 44.74
N LEU A 83 -10.97 -0.55 45.67
CA LEU A 83 -10.96 -1.99 45.51
C LEU A 83 -12.25 -2.51 44.87
N LEU A 84 -12.17 -3.63 44.13
CA LEU A 84 -12.93 -4.90 44.32
C LEU A 84 -12.90 -5.78 43.04
N TYR A 85 -11.98 -6.77 43.02
CA TYR A 85 -12.08 -8.13 42.42
C TYR A 85 -12.51 -8.31 40.92
N PRO A 86 -12.50 -9.54 40.36
CA PRO A 86 -11.29 -10.16 39.80
C PRO A 86 -11.49 -10.65 38.34
N SER A 87 -10.50 -10.51 37.47
CA SER A 87 -10.46 -11.30 36.23
C SER A 87 -9.55 -12.52 36.41
N HIS A 88 -10.16 -13.70 36.29
CA HIS A 88 -9.46 -14.94 36.03
C HIS A 88 -9.04 -14.94 34.56
N SER A 89 -7.74 -14.80 34.28
CA SER A 89 -7.14 -15.27 33.04
C SER A 89 -6.23 -16.44 33.39
N GLN A 90 -6.67 -17.65 33.03
CA GLN A 90 -5.83 -18.83 33.02
C GLN A 90 -4.70 -18.62 32.01
N GLN A 91 -3.49 -18.90 32.46
CA GLN A 91 -2.30 -19.07 31.65
C GLN A 91 -2.55 -20.18 30.63
N SER A 92 -2.33 -19.89 29.35
CA SER A 92 -1.97 -20.91 28.36
C SER A 92 -0.49 -20.75 28.09
N ASP A 93 0.26 -21.80 28.45
CA ASP A 93 1.64 -22.00 28.04
C ASP A 93 1.67 -22.25 26.53
N PHE A 94 2.16 -21.28 25.76
CA PHE A 94 2.68 -21.50 24.42
C PHE A 94 3.91 -20.61 24.24
N GLY A 95 5.07 -21.15 24.61
CA GLY A 95 6.36 -20.61 24.22
C GLY A 95 6.52 -20.73 22.71
N ILE A 96 6.45 -19.60 22.00
CA ILE A 96 6.94 -19.54 20.62
C ILE A 96 8.46 -19.42 20.69
N THR A 97 9.14 -20.57 20.70
CA THR A 97 10.54 -20.67 20.34
C THR A 97 10.68 -20.33 18.86
N THR A 98 11.05 -19.09 18.53
CA THR A 98 11.69 -18.79 17.25
C THR A 98 13.08 -19.41 17.27
N GLN A 99 13.19 -20.66 16.84
CA GLN A 99 14.47 -21.20 16.41
C GLN A 99 14.92 -20.38 15.19
N ALA A 100 15.97 -19.60 15.37
CA ALA A 100 16.69 -18.99 14.27
C ALA A 100 17.27 -20.12 13.42
N SER A 101 16.67 -20.38 12.26
CA SER A 101 17.27 -21.26 11.28
C SER A 101 18.61 -20.68 10.81
N SER A 102 19.54 -21.59 10.59
CA SER A 102 20.97 -21.39 10.37
C SER A 102 21.35 -20.22 9.46
N VAL A 103 22.42 -19.52 9.86
CA VAL A 103 23.10 -18.45 9.15
C VAL A 103 23.55 -18.84 7.71
N ASP A 104 23.63 -20.14 7.39
CA ASP A 104 24.07 -20.63 6.08
C ASP A 104 22.99 -20.59 4.97
N GLU A 105 21.70 -20.57 5.29
CA GLU A 105 20.65 -20.52 4.26
C GLU A 105 20.48 -19.13 3.64
N ASN A 106 20.80 -18.07 4.39
CA ASN A 106 20.56 -16.70 3.93
C ASN A 106 21.64 -16.21 2.93
N GLN A 107 22.88 -16.69 3.06
CA GLN A 107 23.96 -16.37 2.11
C GLN A 107 23.77 -17.09 0.75
N ASN A 108 23.27 -18.33 0.77
CA ASN A 108 22.97 -19.08 -0.45
C ASN A 108 21.82 -18.46 -1.27
N SER A 109 20.85 -17.81 -0.61
CA SER A 109 19.74 -17.16 -1.30
C SER A 109 20.17 -15.87 -2.03
N ALA A 110 21.08 -15.11 -1.42
CA ALA A 110 21.64 -13.89 -1.99
C ALA A 110 22.57 -14.20 -3.15
N GLN A 111 23.39 -15.25 -3.03
CA GLN A 111 24.31 -15.67 -4.08
C GLN A 111 23.57 -16.27 -5.29
N LYS A 112 22.55 -17.11 -5.07
CA LYS A 112 21.67 -17.59 -6.15
C LYS A 112 20.88 -16.46 -6.82
N SER A 113 20.50 -15.42 -6.06
CA SER A 113 19.84 -14.24 -6.61
C SER A 113 20.80 -13.41 -7.47
N TYR A 114 22.06 -13.31 -7.07
CA TYR A 114 23.11 -12.61 -7.81
C TYR A 114 23.51 -13.35 -9.10
N GLU A 115 23.69 -14.67 -9.05
CA GLU A 115 23.94 -15.50 -10.24
C GLU A 115 22.78 -15.43 -11.23
N LYS A 116 21.54 -15.49 -10.74
CA LYS A 116 20.35 -15.34 -11.59
C LYS A 116 20.26 -13.95 -12.21
N TRP A 117 20.68 -12.91 -11.49
CA TRP A 117 20.75 -11.56 -12.02
C TRP A 117 21.86 -11.40 -13.08
N GLN A 118 23.03 -12.01 -12.89
CA GLN A 118 24.09 -12.05 -13.89
C GLN A 118 23.66 -12.82 -15.15
N GLN A 119 22.97 -13.96 -15.01
CA GLN A 119 22.40 -14.68 -16.15
C GLN A 119 21.41 -13.83 -16.93
N ILE A 120 20.56 -13.04 -16.26
CA ILE A 120 19.61 -12.11 -16.91
C ILE A 120 20.33 -10.97 -17.64
N ILE A 121 21.43 -10.45 -17.08
CA ILE A 121 22.24 -9.43 -17.77
C ILE A 121 22.92 -9.99 -19.00
N ASN A 122 23.52 -11.18 -18.89
CA ASN A 122 24.20 -11.83 -20.01
C ASN A 122 23.20 -12.20 -21.12
N GLN A 123 22.01 -12.70 -20.77
CA GLN A 123 20.93 -12.93 -21.74
C GLN A 123 20.43 -11.62 -22.38
N LYS A 124 20.39 -10.50 -21.63
CA LYS A 124 20.02 -9.18 -22.18
C LYS A 124 21.10 -8.59 -23.08
N THR A 125 22.38 -8.86 -22.83
CA THR A 125 23.47 -8.44 -23.72
C THR A 125 23.47 -9.26 -24.99
N ASP A 126 23.19 -10.57 -24.91
CA ASP A 126 23.08 -11.45 -26.08
C ASP A 126 21.85 -11.12 -26.94
N LEU A 127 20.71 -10.81 -26.31
CA LEU A 127 19.51 -10.31 -26.99
C LEU A 127 19.73 -8.94 -27.65
N ARG A 128 20.58 -8.07 -27.08
CA ARG A 128 20.96 -6.80 -27.73
C ARG A 128 21.84 -7.00 -28.94
N GLN A 129 22.77 -7.96 -28.91
CA GLN A 129 23.62 -8.28 -30.06
C GLN A 129 22.84 -8.98 -31.18
N LEU A 130 21.80 -9.75 -30.85
CA LEU A 130 20.85 -10.30 -31.83
C LEU A 130 19.89 -9.23 -32.40
N SER A 131 19.54 -8.19 -31.63
CA SER A 131 18.65 -7.11 -32.07
C SER A 131 19.27 -6.11 -33.07
N THR A 132 20.60 -6.12 -33.23
CA THR A 132 21.29 -5.28 -34.23
C THR A 132 21.34 -5.87 -35.63
N VAL A 133 20.83 -7.11 -35.84
CA VAL A 133 20.93 -7.80 -37.14
C VAL A 133 19.58 -7.90 -37.88
N THR A 134 18.44 -7.57 -37.27
CA THR A 134 17.15 -7.59 -37.99
C THR A 134 16.43 -6.27 -37.93
N SER A 135 16.67 -5.47 -38.97
CA SER A 135 15.77 -4.44 -39.48
C SER A 135 14.33 -4.96 -39.59
N ASN A 136 13.38 -4.29 -38.92
CA ASN A 136 12.19 -3.70 -39.52
C ASN A 136 11.14 -3.35 -38.46
N THR A 137 10.57 -2.15 -38.63
CA THR A 137 9.22 -1.73 -38.22
C THR A 137 8.81 -1.89 -36.75
N VAL A 138 8.46 -0.77 -36.11
CA VAL A 138 7.06 -0.42 -35.78
C VAL A 138 7.06 1.01 -35.23
N LEU A 139 6.20 1.83 -35.83
CA LEU A 139 5.91 3.22 -35.48
C LEU A 139 5.21 3.33 -34.13
N TRP A 140 5.53 4.39 -33.38
CA TRP A 140 4.58 4.98 -32.43
C TRP A 140 4.56 6.50 -32.58
N ASN A 141 3.43 6.99 -33.09
CA ASN A 141 3.06 8.38 -33.16
C ASN A 141 2.74 8.91 -31.76
N VAL A 142 3.16 10.14 -31.45
CA VAL A 142 2.53 10.97 -30.41
C VAL A 142 2.43 12.42 -30.92
N PRO A 143 1.33 13.15 -30.66
CA PRO A 143 0.98 14.38 -31.36
C PRO A 143 1.81 15.60 -30.92
N SER A 144 1.96 16.52 -31.87
CA SER A 144 2.40 17.90 -31.69
C SER A 144 1.40 18.70 -30.85
N SER A 145 1.58 18.77 -29.53
CA SER A 145 0.94 19.81 -28.71
C SER A 145 1.74 20.15 -27.45
N ALA A 146 3.01 20.50 -27.61
CA ALA A 146 3.76 21.19 -26.56
C ALA A 146 4.90 22.05 -27.14
N ARG A 147 4.63 22.72 -28.27
CA ARG A 147 5.32 23.97 -28.58
C ARG A 147 4.48 25.09 -27.98
N SER A 148 4.85 25.55 -26.80
CA SER A 148 4.49 26.88 -26.32
C SER A 148 5.69 27.49 -25.62
N PHE A 149 6.34 28.36 -26.39
CA PHE A 149 6.93 29.63 -25.98
C PHE A 149 7.26 29.82 -24.49
N ASN A 150 8.57 29.94 -24.25
CA ASN A 150 9.20 31.16 -23.77
C ASN A 150 8.49 31.88 -22.60
N ASP A 151 8.91 31.57 -21.38
CA ASP A 151 8.94 32.56 -20.31
C ASP A 151 10.17 32.33 -19.43
N ASN A 152 11.06 33.34 -19.43
CA ASN A 152 12.30 33.39 -18.67
C ASN A 152 12.04 33.59 -17.16
N LYS A 153 11.31 32.69 -16.53
CA LYS A 153 11.34 32.51 -15.07
C LYS A 153 12.02 31.19 -14.79
N LYS A 154 13.02 31.21 -13.90
CA LYS A 154 13.68 29.99 -13.40
C LYS A 154 12.64 29.18 -12.62
N VAL A 155 11.84 28.37 -13.34
CA VAL A 155 10.90 27.42 -12.75
C VAL A 155 11.72 26.49 -11.88
N THR A 156 11.46 26.53 -10.58
CA THR A 156 12.16 25.68 -9.63
C THR A 156 11.83 24.21 -9.91
N THR A 157 12.73 23.29 -9.58
CA THR A 157 12.56 21.85 -9.83
C THR A 157 11.21 21.32 -9.29
N ASN A 158 10.75 21.88 -8.17
CA ASN A 158 9.48 21.54 -7.53
C ASN A 158 8.27 22.00 -8.36
N GLU A 159 8.34 23.18 -8.96
CA GLU A 159 7.27 23.72 -9.81
C GLU A 159 7.17 22.97 -11.14
N ARG A 160 8.30 22.51 -11.69
CA ARG A 160 8.33 21.60 -12.84
C ARG A 160 7.70 20.24 -12.51
N LEU A 161 8.05 19.64 -11.37
CA LEU A 161 7.44 18.38 -10.90
C LEU A 161 5.93 18.52 -10.68
N TYR A 162 5.47 19.67 -10.19
CA TYR A 162 4.06 19.95 -10.02
C TYR A 162 3.31 20.03 -11.36
N ARG A 163 3.88 20.75 -12.34
CA ARG A 163 3.31 20.80 -13.70
C ARG A 163 3.31 19.43 -14.38
N ASP A 164 4.42 18.69 -14.30
CA ASP A 164 4.50 17.32 -14.81
C ASP A 164 3.48 16.39 -14.12
N GLY A 165 3.20 16.60 -12.84
CA GLY A 165 2.18 15.87 -12.09
C GLY A 165 0.75 16.14 -12.60
N LEU A 166 0.43 17.41 -12.86
CA LEU A 166 -0.85 17.82 -13.43
C LEU A 166 -1.03 17.30 -14.86
N ASP A 167 0.01 17.39 -15.68
CA ASP A 167 -0.03 16.88 -17.06
C ASP A 167 -0.22 15.36 -17.07
N ARG A 168 0.47 14.61 -16.18
CA ARG A 168 0.24 13.16 -16.03
C ARG A 168 -1.19 12.85 -15.61
N GLN A 169 -1.77 13.62 -14.70
CA GLN A 169 -3.16 13.43 -14.27
C GLN A 169 -4.13 13.68 -15.43
N LYS A 170 -3.92 14.75 -16.21
CA LYS A 170 -4.72 15.07 -17.39
C LYS A 170 -4.61 13.97 -18.44
N THR A 171 -3.40 13.51 -18.75
CA THR A 171 -3.18 12.43 -19.72
C THR A 171 -3.83 11.12 -19.26
N LYS A 172 -3.85 10.84 -17.95
CA LYS A 172 -4.51 9.66 -17.38
C LYS A 172 -6.04 9.73 -17.54
N LEU A 173 -6.64 10.91 -17.34
CA LEU A 173 -8.06 11.14 -17.56
C LEU A 173 -8.43 11.00 -19.04
N GLU A 174 -7.67 11.63 -19.94
CA GLU A 174 -7.89 11.52 -21.39
C GLU A 174 -7.79 10.07 -21.88
N LYS A 175 -6.79 9.30 -21.40
CA LYS A 175 -6.69 7.86 -21.69
C LYS A 175 -7.88 7.06 -21.16
N ALA A 176 -8.37 7.38 -19.97
CA ALA A 176 -9.53 6.70 -19.40
C ALA A 176 -10.81 7.00 -20.20
N GLU A 177 -10.97 8.21 -20.71
CA GLU A 177 -12.08 8.58 -21.60
C GLU A 177 -11.97 7.90 -22.96
N GLN A 178 -10.79 7.87 -23.57
CA GLN A 178 -10.55 7.14 -24.82
C GLN A 178 -10.86 5.64 -24.66
N TYR A 179 -10.44 5.04 -23.55
CA TYR A 179 -10.73 3.64 -23.26
C TYR A 179 -12.24 3.40 -23.10
N LYS A 180 -12.97 4.29 -22.40
CA LYS A 180 -14.43 4.22 -22.31
C LYS A 180 -15.10 4.31 -23.69
N LEU A 181 -14.63 5.21 -24.55
CA LEU A 181 -15.15 5.37 -25.90
C LEU A 181 -14.90 4.11 -26.73
N GLN A 182 -13.67 3.59 -26.71
CA GLN A 182 -13.31 2.37 -27.42
C GLN A 182 -14.12 1.17 -26.93
N LYS A 183 -14.31 1.05 -25.61
CA LYS A 183 -15.17 0.02 -25.02
C LYS A 183 -16.62 0.14 -25.49
N SER A 184 -17.17 1.36 -25.52
CA SER A 184 -18.52 1.59 -26.03
C SER A 184 -18.68 1.26 -27.52
N ILE A 185 -17.64 1.48 -28.34
CA ILE A 185 -17.64 1.11 -29.75
C ILE A 185 -17.62 -0.42 -29.89
N LEU A 186 -16.74 -1.10 -29.15
CA LEU A 186 -16.68 -2.56 -29.14
C LEU A 186 -18.00 -3.18 -28.64
N GLU A 187 -18.59 -2.64 -27.58
CA GLU A 187 -19.91 -3.06 -27.08
C GLU A 187 -21.04 -2.84 -28.11
N GLN A 188 -20.93 -1.81 -28.97
CA GLN A 188 -21.86 -1.59 -30.08
C GLN A 188 -21.62 -2.55 -31.26
N GLU A 189 -20.36 -2.91 -31.53
CA GLU A 189 -19.99 -3.87 -32.57
C GLU A 189 -20.35 -5.31 -32.18
N GLU A 190 -20.23 -5.66 -30.90
CA GLU A 190 -20.60 -6.97 -30.33
C GLU A 190 -22.11 -7.09 -30.05
N ALA A 191 -22.87 -5.99 -30.12
CA ALA A 191 -24.32 -6.02 -29.97
C ALA A 191 -24.99 -6.73 -31.16
N THR A 192 -25.29 -8.01 -30.99
CA THR A 192 -26.01 -8.87 -31.94
C THR A 192 -27.47 -8.45 -32.14
N PHE A 193 -28.02 -7.63 -31.25
CA PHE A 193 -29.37 -7.10 -31.36
C PHE A 193 -29.36 -5.68 -31.96
N GLN A 194 -29.52 -5.60 -33.28
CA GLN A 194 -29.79 -4.35 -33.98
C GLN A 194 -31.29 -4.26 -34.25
N PRO A 195 -32.08 -3.58 -33.39
CA PRO A 195 -33.50 -3.42 -33.65
C PRO A 195 -33.67 -2.66 -34.96
N LEU A 196 -34.47 -3.21 -35.87
CA LEU A 196 -34.88 -2.54 -37.10
C LEU A 196 -35.81 -1.37 -36.74
N ILE A 197 -35.22 -0.26 -36.33
CA ILE A 197 -35.92 1.00 -36.08
C ILE A 197 -36.37 1.53 -37.45
N SER A 198 -37.68 1.54 -37.68
CA SER A 198 -38.22 2.00 -38.97
C SER A 198 -37.78 3.44 -39.27
N PRO A 199 -37.55 3.80 -40.54
CA PRO A 199 -37.18 5.17 -40.92
C PRO A 199 -38.13 6.23 -40.36
N ARG A 200 -39.43 5.90 -40.25
CA ARG A 200 -40.48 6.75 -39.66
C ARG A 200 -40.26 7.00 -38.17
N SER A 201 -39.84 5.98 -37.41
CA SER A 201 -39.55 6.15 -35.98
C SER A 201 -38.27 6.95 -35.73
N ARG A 202 -37.27 6.85 -36.63
CA ARG A 202 -36.06 7.70 -36.60
C ARG A 202 -36.41 9.16 -36.88
N GLN A 203 -37.23 9.44 -37.89
CA GLN A 203 -37.74 10.79 -38.17
C GLN A 203 -38.60 11.36 -37.04
N MET A 204 -39.45 10.56 -36.38
CA MET A 204 -40.22 11.05 -35.22
C MET A 204 -39.33 11.39 -34.01
N ALA A 205 -38.24 10.65 -33.80
CA ALA A 205 -37.27 10.96 -32.74
C ALA A 205 -36.48 12.25 -33.06
N GLU A 206 -36.14 12.48 -34.32
CA GLU A 206 -35.48 13.71 -34.78
C GLU A 206 -36.40 14.93 -34.73
N GLN A 207 -37.66 14.79 -35.13
CA GLN A 207 -38.66 15.86 -35.01
C GLN A 207 -38.94 16.24 -33.55
N LYS A 208 -38.90 15.28 -32.61
CA LYS A 208 -38.98 15.57 -31.16
C LYS A 208 -37.74 16.30 -30.61
N LYS A 209 -36.57 16.16 -31.24
CA LYS A 209 -35.36 16.93 -30.87
C LYS A 209 -35.43 18.39 -31.32
N LEU A 210 -36.17 18.68 -32.39
CA LEU A 210 -36.35 20.04 -32.93
C LEU A 210 -37.45 20.85 -32.22
N SER A 211 -38.39 20.21 -31.50
CA SER A 211 -39.54 20.90 -30.89
C SER A 211 -39.37 21.31 -29.42
N ARG A 212 -38.19 21.12 -28.80
CA ARG A 212 -37.89 21.63 -27.45
C ARG A 212 -36.61 22.47 -27.47
N PRO A 213 -36.69 23.79 -27.24
CA PRO A 213 -35.52 24.67 -27.42
C PRO A 213 -34.32 24.38 -26.49
N ASP A 214 -34.48 23.69 -25.36
CA ASP A 214 -33.40 23.64 -24.34
C ASP A 214 -33.07 22.26 -23.76
N CYS A 215 -33.58 21.17 -24.34
CA CYS A 215 -33.30 19.80 -23.85
C CYS A 215 -32.20 19.11 -24.65
N SER A 216 -31.02 19.73 -24.75
CA SER A 216 -29.82 18.97 -25.11
C SER A 216 -29.54 17.96 -24.00
N ILE A 217 -29.25 16.70 -24.35
CA ILE A 217 -28.87 15.63 -23.40
C ILE A 217 -27.69 16.05 -22.50
N ASN A 218 -26.83 16.94 -23.00
CA ASN A 218 -25.71 17.50 -22.22
C ASN A 218 -26.18 18.56 -21.20
N ASN A 219 -27.38 19.12 -21.34
CA ASN A 219 -27.96 20.13 -20.45
C ASN A 219 -28.85 19.50 -19.36
N ILE A 220 -29.43 18.32 -19.61
CA ILE A 220 -30.19 17.57 -18.61
C ILE A 220 -29.30 17.13 -17.45
N GLY A 221 -28.07 16.68 -17.74
CA GLY A 221 -27.07 16.35 -16.72
C GLY A 221 -26.70 17.55 -15.86
N SER A 222 -26.45 18.70 -16.49
CA SER A 222 -26.15 19.96 -15.79
C SER A 222 -27.31 20.46 -14.93
N GLN A 223 -28.55 20.37 -15.42
CA GLN A 223 -29.74 20.76 -14.67
C GLN A 223 -30.02 19.80 -13.50
N LEU A 224 -29.81 18.49 -13.67
CA LEU A 224 -29.90 17.51 -12.59
C LEU A 224 -28.83 17.73 -11.52
N TYR A 225 -27.59 18.00 -11.94
CA TYR A 225 -26.50 18.31 -11.04
C TYR A 225 -26.78 19.59 -10.24
N GLN A 226 -27.22 20.66 -10.91
CA GLN A 226 -27.61 21.91 -10.26
C GLN A 226 -28.78 21.72 -9.27
N LYS A 227 -29.81 20.96 -9.68
CA LYS A 227 -30.93 20.60 -8.81
C LYS A 227 -30.49 19.77 -7.60
N GLY A 228 -29.49 18.91 -7.78
CA GLY A 228 -28.87 18.16 -6.69
C GLY A 228 -28.15 19.06 -5.69
N LEU A 229 -27.38 20.04 -6.17
CA LEU A 229 -26.73 21.05 -5.33
C LEU A 229 -27.76 21.88 -4.56
N ASP A 230 -28.82 22.33 -5.22
CA ASP A 230 -29.88 23.12 -4.59
C ASP A 230 -30.65 22.33 -3.54
N MET A 231 -30.94 21.05 -3.79
CA MET A 231 -31.54 20.16 -2.78
C MET A 231 -30.62 19.95 -1.58
N ASN A 232 -29.33 19.78 -1.80
CA ASN A 232 -28.38 19.57 -0.72
C ASN A 232 -28.22 20.83 0.13
N SER A 233 -28.14 21.99 -0.51
CA SER A 233 -28.16 23.31 0.15
C SER A 233 -29.40 23.49 1.02
N LYS A 234 -30.60 23.18 0.48
CA LYS A 234 -31.86 23.24 1.24
C LYS A 234 -31.88 22.28 2.44
N LYS A 235 -31.35 21.06 2.28
CA LYS A 235 -31.23 20.10 3.39
C LYS A 235 -30.30 20.60 4.48
N GLU A 236 -29.17 21.19 4.13
CA GLU A 236 -28.22 21.73 5.12
C GLU A 236 -28.83 22.93 5.87
N ILE A 237 -29.52 23.83 5.15
CA ILE A 237 -30.25 24.94 5.77
C ILE A 237 -31.33 24.41 6.74
N HIS A 238 -32.09 23.40 6.34
CA HIS A 238 -33.09 22.78 7.21
C HIS A 238 -32.47 22.14 8.44
N ARG A 239 -31.32 21.45 8.29
CA ARG A 239 -30.58 20.86 9.42
C ARG A 239 -30.11 21.94 10.39
N MET A 240 -29.60 23.06 9.88
CA MET A 240 -29.21 24.21 10.70
C MET A 240 -30.40 24.82 11.44
N GLN A 241 -31.54 25.00 10.78
CA GLN A 241 -32.76 25.54 11.40
C GLN A 241 -33.29 24.61 12.51
N MET A 242 -33.31 23.30 12.27
CA MET A 242 -33.69 22.32 13.29
C MET A 242 -32.75 22.39 14.51
N GLN A 243 -31.43 22.42 14.28
CA GLN A 243 -30.46 22.54 15.36
C GLN A 243 -30.62 23.86 16.14
N GLU A 244 -30.97 24.95 15.46
CA GLU A 244 -31.23 26.24 16.11
C GLU A 244 -32.53 26.20 16.94
N GLN A 245 -33.57 25.53 16.46
CA GLN A 245 -34.81 25.32 17.23
C GLN A 245 -34.57 24.43 18.45
N GLU A 246 -33.80 23.35 18.32
CA GLU A 246 -33.39 22.49 19.45
C GLU A 246 -32.59 23.28 20.50
N ARG A 247 -31.68 24.16 20.07
CA ARG A 247 -30.95 25.06 20.99
C ARG A 247 -31.88 26.05 21.69
N LYS A 248 -32.90 26.58 21.01
CA LYS A 248 -33.89 27.51 21.59
C LYS A 248 -34.84 26.80 22.58
N GLN A 249 -35.15 25.52 22.34
CA GLN A 249 -36.01 24.72 23.21
C GLN A 249 -35.26 24.04 24.36
N SER A 250 -33.92 23.97 24.32
CA SER A 250 -33.14 23.46 25.43
C SER A 250 -33.27 24.36 26.67
N PRO A 251 -33.79 23.86 27.80
CA PRO A 251 -33.89 24.62 29.05
C PRO A 251 -32.52 24.87 29.70
N PHE A 252 -31.48 24.17 29.22
CA PHE A 252 -30.11 24.35 29.68
C PHE A 252 -29.37 25.36 28.81
N GLN A 253 -29.32 26.61 29.27
CA GLN A 253 -28.46 27.65 28.73
C GLN A 253 -27.24 27.77 29.64
N PRO A 254 -26.12 27.06 29.38
CA PRO A 254 -24.94 27.19 30.19
C PRO A 254 -24.47 28.64 30.14
N ARG A 255 -24.31 29.26 31.31
CA ARG A 255 -23.81 30.62 31.45
C ARG A 255 -22.31 30.60 31.16
N ILE A 256 -21.96 30.69 29.88
CA ILE A 256 -20.60 30.73 29.37
C ILE A 256 -19.93 31.98 29.95
N THR A 257 -18.99 31.81 30.89
CA THR A 257 -18.19 32.90 31.45
C THR A 257 -17.31 33.52 30.37
N ASP A 258 -17.05 34.83 30.45
CA ASP A 258 -16.32 35.61 29.43
C ASP A 258 -14.93 35.04 29.06
N THR A 259 -14.31 34.29 29.98
CA THR A 259 -13.06 33.54 29.76
C THR A 259 -13.16 32.49 28.64
N SER A 260 -14.28 31.77 28.54
CA SER A 260 -14.51 30.77 27.48
C SER A 260 -14.98 31.39 26.16
N ARG A 261 -15.62 32.56 26.21
CA ARG A 261 -15.97 33.36 25.03
C ARG A 261 -14.72 33.87 24.31
N ASN A 262 -13.71 34.34 25.04
CA ASN A 262 -12.44 34.79 24.46
C ASN A 262 -11.61 33.64 23.84
N HIS A 263 -11.71 32.40 24.36
CA HIS A 263 -11.07 31.23 23.72
C HIS A 263 -11.72 30.82 22.39
N SER A 264 -13.01 31.13 22.19
CA SER A 264 -13.71 30.87 20.94
C SER A 264 -13.45 31.94 19.86
N GLN A 265 -13.23 33.20 20.26
CA GLN A 265 -13.01 34.31 19.32
C GLN A 265 -11.60 34.35 18.73
N ASN A 266 -10.61 33.74 19.40
CA ASN A 266 -9.26 33.58 18.85
C ASN A 266 -9.11 32.38 17.91
N ARG A 267 -10.20 31.66 17.59
CA ARG A 267 -10.17 30.65 16.55
C ARG A 267 -10.23 31.36 15.20
N SER A 268 -9.06 31.54 14.58
CA SER A 268 -8.98 31.96 13.17
C SER A 268 -9.94 31.13 12.31
N ASN A 269 -10.66 31.79 11.39
CA ASN A 269 -11.60 31.18 10.44
C ASN A 269 -10.93 30.24 9.42
N THR A 270 -9.66 29.87 9.62
CA THR A 270 -8.99 28.94 8.72
C THR A 270 -9.54 27.52 8.93
N PRO A 271 -9.88 26.81 7.84
CA PRO A 271 -10.35 25.44 7.88
C PRO A 271 -9.41 24.55 8.70
N ILE A 272 -9.98 23.61 9.47
CA ILE A 272 -9.23 22.72 10.37
C ILE A 272 -8.09 22.00 9.63
N HIS A 273 -8.33 21.56 8.39
CA HIS A 273 -7.32 20.89 7.56
C HIS A 273 -6.10 21.78 7.26
N GLU A 274 -6.30 23.09 7.04
CA GLU A 274 -5.20 24.02 6.76
C GLU A 274 -4.34 24.24 8.01
N LYS A 275 -4.96 24.34 9.19
CA LYS A 275 -4.24 24.42 10.48
C LYS A 275 -3.41 23.17 10.73
N LEU A 276 -4.01 21.99 10.57
CA LEU A 276 -3.31 20.72 10.74
C LEU A 276 -2.14 20.57 9.76
N TYR A 277 -2.30 21.04 8.53
CA TYR A 277 -1.23 21.03 7.54
C TYR A 277 -0.06 21.97 7.89
N CYS A 278 -0.35 23.20 8.33
CA CYS A 278 0.66 24.14 8.80
C CYS A 278 1.39 23.60 10.04
N GLN A 279 0.65 23.01 10.99
CA GLN A 279 1.21 22.38 12.17
C GLN A 279 2.13 21.21 11.81
N ALA A 280 1.69 20.31 10.92
CA ALA A 280 2.51 19.18 10.47
C ALA A 280 3.80 19.63 9.77
N LYS A 281 3.77 20.76 9.04
CA LYS A 281 4.98 21.35 8.44
C LYS A 281 5.95 21.88 9.48
N GLU A 282 5.45 22.58 10.50
CA GLU A 282 6.27 23.08 11.59
C GLU A 282 6.89 21.93 12.39
N ASP A 283 6.13 20.90 12.70
CA ASP A 283 6.62 19.73 13.44
C ASP A 283 7.68 18.96 12.65
N LYS A 284 7.49 18.81 11.34
CA LYS A 284 8.51 18.24 10.45
C LYS A 284 9.80 19.05 10.48
N LYS A 285 9.71 20.39 10.42
CA LYS A 285 10.86 21.28 10.48
C LYS A 285 11.57 21.16 11.84
N LYS A 286 10.83 21.17 12.96
CA LYS A 286 11.38 20.98 14.30
C LYS A 286 12.10 19.63 14.44
N LYS A 287 11.52 18.55 13.90
CA LYS A 287 12.14 17.23 13.90
C LYS A 287 13.45 17.20 13.11
N GLN A 288 13.49 17.85 11.95
CA GLN A 288 14.71 17.99 11.14
C GLN A 288 15.77 18.82 11.85
N ASP A 289 15.38 19.95 12.47
CA ASP A 289 16.29 20.81 13.23
C ASP A 289 16.86 20.06 14.46
N PHE A 290 16.04 19.25 15.12
CA PHE A 290 16.48 18.38 16.21
C PHE A 290 17.48 17.33 15.73
N GLN A 291 17.17 16.61 14.65
CA GLN A 291 18.10 15.65 14.05
C GLN A 291 19.43 16.28 13.65
N ASN A 292 19.40 17.48 13.04
CA ASN A 292 20.61 18.20 12.66
C ASN A 292 21.43 18.64 13.88
N ARG A 293 20.78 18.99 14.99
CA ARG A 293 21.45 19.34 16.26
C ARG A 293 22.09 18.10 16.88
N GLU A 294 21.37 16.99 16.98
CA GLU A 294 21.91 15.73 17.52
C GLU A 294 23.05 15.19 16.64
N PHE A 295 22.89 15.24 15.32
CA PHE A 295 23.94 14.84 14.38
C PHE A 295 25.21 15.70 14.53
N SER A 296 25.06 17.02 14.68
CA SER A 296 26.19 17.93 14.93
C SER A 296 26.87 17.70 16.29
N LYS A 297 26.16 17.17 17.29
CA LYS A 297 26.75 16.81 18.60
C LYS A 297 27.57 15.51 18.52
N ILE A 298 27.07 14.50 17.79
CA ILE A 298 27.71 13.19 17.65
C ILE A 298 28.91 13.27 16.69
N HIS A 299 28.85 14.14 15.68
CA HIS A 299 29.92 14.33 14.71
C HIS A 299 30.46 15.77 14.74
N PRO A 300 31.35 16.10 15.70
CA PRO A 300 31.96 17.42 15.82
C PRO A 300 32.93 17.76 14.68
N PHE A 301 33.28 16.78 13.84
CA PHE A 301 34.17 16.99 12.70
C PHE A 301 33.37 17.50 11.49
N HIS A 302 33.27 18.82 11.38
CA HIS A 302 32.90 19.46 10.13
C HIS A 302 34.19 19.65 9.31
N PRO A 303 34.46 18.85 8.26
CA PRO A 303 35.64 19.08 7.45
C PRO A 303 35.55 20.51 6.92
N ASN A 304 36.52 21.33 7.31
CA ASN A 304 36.76 22.65 6.73
C ASN A 304 37.23 22.45 5.29
N SER A 305 36.34 21.99 4.42
CA SER A 305 36.53 22.05 2.98
C SER A 305 36.60 23.54 2.64
N SER A 306 37.82 24.00 2.42
CA SER A 306 38.09 25.36 1.98
C SER A 306 37.16 25.68 0.80
N LYS A 307 36.42 26.79 0.92
CA LYS A 307 35.38 27.21 -0.05
C LYS A 307 35.92 27.40 -1.48
N SER A 308 37.22 27.25 -1.72
CA SER A 308 37.89 27.31 -3.02
C SER A 308 37.87 25.98 -3.79
N GLN A 309 38.03 24.82 -3.13
CA GLN A 309 38.04 23.52 -3.83
C GLN A 309 36.64 23.04 -4.27
N ILE A 310 35.60 23.38 -3.49
CA ILE A 310 34.20 23.10 -3.88
C ILE A 310 33.80 23.89 -5.14
N LYS A 311 34.32 25.12 -5.30
CA LYS A 311 34.04 25.93 -6.49
C LYS A 311 34.68 25.33 -7.74
N GLN A 312 35.91 24.82 -7.66
CA GLN A 312 36.58 24.21 -8.81
C GLN A 312 35.92 22.90 -9.26
N SER A 313 35.55 22.02 -8.32
CA SER A 313 34.83 20.79 -8.64
C SER A 313 33.43 21.07 -9.21
N ALA A 314 32.71 22.05 -8.67
CA ALA A 314 31.41 22.47 -9.22
C ALA A 314 31.54 23.07 -10.64
N ILE A 315 32.61 23.82 -10.93
CA ILE A 315 32.87 24.36 -12.27
C ILE A 315 33.21 23.25 -13.27
N LEU A 316 34.01 22.25 -12.85
CA LEU A 316 34.34 21.10 -13.69
C LEU A 316 33.12 20.20 -13.95
N GLN A 317 32.30 19.95 -12.93
CA GLN A 317 31.05 19.21 -13.08
C GLN A 317 30.06 19.95 -13.98
N LYS A 318 29.94 21.28 -13.85
CA LYS A 318 29.10 22.10 -14.73
C LYS A 318 29.59 22.03 -16.19
N LYS A 319 30.89 22.12 -16.43
CA LYS A 319 31.48 21.97 -17.78
C LYS A 319 31.22 20.58 -18.37
N LEU A 320 31.26 19.52 -17.55
CA LEU A 320 30.97 18.16 -18.00
C LEU A 320 29.48 18.00 -18.36
N VAL A 321 28.57 18.52 -17.53
CA VAL A 321 27.13 18.50 -17.80
C VAL A 321 26.80 19.30 -19.06
N ASP A 322 27.37 20.50 -19.22
CA ASP A 322 27.17 21.32 -20.42
C ASP A 322 27.69 20.61 -21.69
N LYS A 323 28.79 19.84 -21.59
CA LYS A 323 29.31 19.02 -22.69
C LYS A 323 28.35 17.88 -23.05
N LEU A 324 27.80 17.18 -22.07
CA LEU A 324 26.83 16.09 -22.28
C LEU A 324 25.52 16.60 -22.90
N VAL A 325 25.04 17.77 -22.46
CA VAL A 325 23.84 18.40 -23.04
C VAL A 325 24.10 18.79 -24.50
N LYS A 326 25.25 19.41 -24.81
CA LYS A 326 25.62 19.74 -26.18
C LYS A 326 25.76 18.50 -27.07
N GLU A 327 26.35 17.43 -26.56
CA GLU A 327 26.47 16.16 -27.29
C GLU A 327 25.09 15.55 -27.58
N GLN A 328 24.17 15.61 -26.61
CA GLN A 328 22.79 15.17 -26.80
C GLN A 328 22.05 16.02 -27.84
N GLU A 329 22.20 17.34 -27.81
CA GLU A 329 21.63 18.26 -28.81
C GLU A 329 22.20 18.02 -30.21
N GLU A 330 23.52 17.82 -30.34
CA GLU A 330 24.16 17.52 -31.63
C GLU A 330 23.67 16.18 -32.18
N LYS A 331 23.54 15.16 -31.32
CA LYS A 331 22.97 13.87 -31.69
C LYS A 331 21.53 14.00 -32.16
N GLN A 332 20.72 14.84 -31.51
CA GLN A 332 19.36 15.15 -31.95
C GLN A 332 19.34 15.86 -33.31
N LYS A 333 20.20 16.86 -33.54
CA LYS A 333 20.33 17.53 -34.84
C LYS A 333 20.77 16.60 -35.96
N ARG A 334 21.70 15.66 -35.70
CA ARG A 334 22.09 14.63 -36.68
C ARG A 334 20.93 13.71 -37.03
N ILE A 335 20.11 13.35 -36.04
CA ILE A 335 18.88 12.57 -36.26
C ILE A 335 17.88 13.39 -37.11
N GLU A 336 17.73 14.68 -36.84
CA GLU A 336 16.84 15.59 -37.58
C GLU A 336 17.26 15.77 -39.05
N LYS A 337 18.56 15.95 -39.33
CA LYS A 337 19.08 16.00 -40.70
C LYS A 337 18.82 14.70 -41.46
N LYS A 338 19.08 13.54 -40.85
CA LYS A 338 18.76 12.25 -41.47
C LYS A 338 17.27 12.09 -41.75
N LYS A 339 16.40 12.60 -40.88
CA LYS A 339 14.94 12.61 -41.11
C LYS A 339 14.57 13.45 -42.34
N GLN A 340 15.19 14.62 -42.52
CA GLN A 340 14.94 15.46 -43.69
C GLN A 340 15.40 14.80 -45.00
N GLU A 341 16.58 14.17 -45.00
CA GLU A 341 17.10 13.42 -46.16
C GLU A 341 16.17 12.26 -46.56
N LEU A 342 15.65 11.51 -45.58
CA LEU A 342 14.67 10.44 -45.78
C LEU A 342 13.33 10.97 -46.32
N GLN A 343 12.88 12.14 -45.86
CA GLN A 343 11.65 12.76 -46.33
C GLN A 343 11.72 13.11 -47.83
N ILE A 344 12.87 13.63 -48.29
CA ILE A 344 13.12 13.95 -49.70
C ILE A 344 13.16 12.66 -50.54
N GLN A 345 13.73 11.56 -50.04
CA GLN A 345 13.72 10.28 -50.76
C GLN A 345 12.32 9.66 -50.89
N THR A 346 11.46 9.78 -49.88
CA THR A 346 10.12 9.17 -49.90
C THR A 346 9.10 9.89 -50.78
N GLN A 347 9.28 11.19 -51.08
CA GLN A 347 8.38 11.91 -51.99
C GLN A 347 8.59 11.55 -53.47
N ASN A 348 9.74 10.97 -53.84
CA ASN A 348 10.09 10.71 -55.24
C ASN A 348 9.95 9.26 -55.70
N HIS A 349 9.49 8.33 -54.83
CA HIS A 349 9.28 6.94 -55.24
C HIS A 349 7.86 6.44 -54.94
N VAL A 350 7.06 6.29 -56.01
CA VAL A 350 5.79 5.55 -56.04
C VAL A 350 6.10 4.09 -55.70
N THR A 351 5.90 3.69 -54.45
CA THR A 351 6.17 2.33 -53.99
C THR A 351 4.89 1.50 -54.06
N PHE A 352 4.88 0.55 -54.98
CA PHE A 352 3.92 -0.53 -55.11
C PHE A 352 3.83 -1.32 -53.80
N LYS A 353 2.64 -1.35 -53.17
CA LYS A 353 2.35 -2.14 -51.98
C LYS A 353 1.53 -3.37 -52.39
N PRO A 354 2.15 -4.54 -52.63
CA PRO A 354 1.39 -5.73 -52.94
C PRO A 354 0.58 -6.17 -51.71
N THR A 355 -0.71 -6.36 -51.90
CA THR A 355 -1.60 -7.02 -50.94
C THR A 355 -1.29 -8.51 -50.93
N ILE A 356 -0.50 -8.95 -49.96
CA ILE A 356 -0.21 -10.37 -49.72
C ILE A 356 -1.35 -10.94 -48.85
N ASN A 357 -2.15 -11.84 -49.42
CA ASN A 357 -3.14 -12.60 -48.66
C ASN A 357 -2.41 -13.52 -47.67
N LYS A 358 -2.76 -13.44 -46.39
CA LYS A 358 -2.09 -14.19 -45.32
C LYS A 358 -2.67 -15.61 -45.23
N ASP A 359 -1.90 -16.58 -45.70
CA ASP A 359 -2.28 -18.00 -45.63
C ASP A 359 -2.32 -18.53 -44.19
N ALA A 360 -2.98 -19.67 -43.97
CA ALA A 360 -3.18 -20.31 -42.66
C ALA A 360 -1.88 -20.54 -41.86
N THR A 361 -0.75 -20.73 -42.56
CA THR A 361 0.58 -20.87 -41.95
C THR A 361 1.06 -19.57 -41.31
N TYR A 362 0.73 -18.41 -41.90
CA TYR A 362 1.08 -17.10 -41.36
C TYR A 362 0.28 -16.77 -40.10
N LYS A 363 -0.98 -17.20 -40.01
CA LYS A 363 -1.81 -17.08 -38.81
C LYS A 363 -1.23 -17.89 -37.64
N LYS A 364 -0.83 -19.15 -37.87
CA LYS A 364 -0.23 -20.00 -36.82
C LYS A 364 1.09 -19.44 -36.27
N VAL A 365 1.89 -18.79 -37.11
CA VAL A 365 3.16 -18.17 -36.67
C VAL A 365 2.89 -16.85 -35.92
N SER A 366 1.88 -16.07 -36.30
CA SER A 366 1.51 -14.87 -35.54
C SER A 366 0.90 -15.21 -34.18
N GLU A 367 0.03 -16.22 -34.11
CA GLU A 367 -0.58 -16.70 -32.86
C GLU A 367 0.47 -17.21 -31.87
N LYS A 368 1.51 -17.91 -32.35
CA LYS A 368 2.64 -18.32 -31.49
C LYS A 368 3.42 -17.14 -30.93
N LYS A 369 3.69 -16.10 -31.73
CA LYS A 369 4.35 -14.87 -31.25
C LYS A 369 3.49 -14.15 -30.21
N GLU A 370 2.20 -14.06 -30.46
CA GLU A 370 1.25 -13.41 -29.56
C GLU A 370 1.16 -14.15 -28.21
N TYR A 371 1.23 -15.49 -28.22
CA TYR A 371 1.30 -16.29 -27.00
C TYR A 371 2.59 -16.06 -26.19
N GLU A 372 3.74 -15.95 -26.86
CA GLU A 372 5.01 -15.62 -26.20
C GLU A 372 4.99 -14.21 -25.61
N ASP A 373 4.46 -13.23 -26.34
CA ASP A 373 4.33 -11.84 -25.88
C ASP A 373 3.37 -11.73 -24.68
N ILE A 374 2.25 -12.46 -24.69
CA ILE A 374 1.33 -12.56 -23.55
C ILE A 374 2.03 -13.18 -22.34
N ARG A 375 2.84 -14.22 -22.54
CA ARG A 375 3.58 -14.88 -21.46
C ARG A 375 4.64 -13.96 -20.85
N ILE A 376 5.35 -13.20 -21.68
CA ILE A 376 6.32 -12.18 -21.25
C ILE A 376 5.62 -11.06 -20.46
N ALA A 377 4.43 -10.63 -20.89
CA ALA A 377 3.63 -9.62 -20.19
C ALA A 377 3.18 -10.11 -18.79
N ILE A 378 2.73 -11.36 -18.68
CA ILE A 378 2.35 -11.98 -17.39
C ILE A 378 3.56 -12.08 -16.45
N ASP A 379 4.72 -12.48 -16.94
CA ASP A 379 5.93 -12.58 -16.11
C ASP A 379 6.43 -11.20 -15.67
N LEU A 380 6.34 -10.18 -16.53
CA LEU A 380 6.60 -8.79 -16.14
C LEU A 380 5.65 -8.30 -15.04
N GLN A 381 4.36 -8.66 -15.13
CA GLN A 381 3.36 -8.32 -14.12
C GLN A 381 3.62 -9.05 -12.78
N LYS A 382 4.03 -10.32 -12.83
CA LYS A 382 4.45 -11.10 -11.64
C LYS A 382 5.72 -10.53 -11.00
N MET A 383 6.67 -10.07 -11.80
CA MET A 383 7.87 -9.40 -11.27
C MET A 383 7.54 -8.05 -10.64
N GLN A 384 6.67 -7.25 -11.27
CA GLN A 384 6.24 -5.97 -10.71
C GLN A 384 5.51 -6.16 -9.37
N SER A 385 4.56 -7.10 -9.28
CA SER A 385 3.88 -7.41 -8.02
C SER A 385 4.83 -7.87 -6.91
N ARG A 386 5.87 -8.66 -7.24
CA ARG A 386 6.93 -9.01 -6.28
C ARG A 386 7.73 -7.80 -5.82
N LEU A 387 8.07 -6.88 -6.71
CA LEU A 387 8.78 -5.64 -6.35
C LEU A 387 7.92 -4.70 -5.48
N TYR A 388 6.62 -4.63 -5.72
CA TYR A 388 5.70 -3.89 -4.85
C TYR A 388 5.53 -4.58 -3.49
N SER A 389 5.50 -5.91 -3.43
CA SER A 389 5.43 -6.65 -2.15
C SER A 389 6.68 -6.46 -1.29
N LYS A 390 7.88 -6.39 -1.89
CA LYS A 390 9.14 -6.18 -1.16
C LYS A 390 9.32 -4.74 -0.67
N ASN A 391 8.74 -3.75 -1.35
CA ASN A 391 8.68 -2.36 -0.84
C ASN A 391 7.56 -2.12 0.18
N SER A 392 6.70 -3.12 0.44
CA SER A 392 5.64 -3.03 1.45
C SER A 392 6.13 -3.44 2.85
N PHE A 393 7.25 -4.16 2.96
CA PHE A 393 7.76 -4.68 4.23
C PHE A 393 8.48 -3.63 5.10
N SER A 394 8.79 -2.44 4.56
CA SER A 394 9.50 -1.39 5.30
C SER A 394 8.66 -0.13 5.58
N GLN A 395 7.34 -0.16 5.32
CA GLN A 395 6.45 0.97 5.64
C GLN A 395 5.10 0.56 6.26
N SER A 396 4.92 -0.69 6.68
CA SER A 396 3.66 -1.19 7.25
C SER A 396 3.51 -0.94 8.75
N GLU A 397 3.95 0.22 9.28
CA GLU A 397 3.63 0.59 10.67
C GLU A 397 2.80 1.86 10.84
N THR A 398 2.62 2.69 9.82
CA THR A 398 1.63 3.77 9.91
C THR A 398 1.09 4.13 8.54
N ARG A 399 0.20 3.28 8.00
CA ARG A 399 -0.81 3.70 7.02
C ARG A 399 -1.86 2.62 6.89
N ILE A 400 -2.94 2.79 7.64
CA ILE A 400 -4.22 2.14 7.42
C ILE A 400 -4.62 2.45 5.96
N SER A 401 -4.42 1.47 5.08
CA SER A 401 -4.88 1.51 3.70
C SER A 401 -6.39 1.27 3.73
N SER A 402 -7.15 2.35 3.61
CA SER A 402 -8.62 2.39 3.69
C SER A 402 -9.34 1.83 2.45
N GLN A 403 -8.78 0.84 1.75
CA GLN A 403 -9.39 0.29 0.52
C GLN A 403 -9.27 -1.23 0.34
N GLN A 404 -8.88 -2.00 1.36
CA GLN A 404 -9.11 -3.44 1.36
C GLN A 404 -10.26 -3.78 2.30
N SER A 405 -11.41 -4.01 1.64
CA SER A 405 -12.57 -4.80 2.07
C SER A 405 -13.05 -4.61 3.50
N SER A 406 -14.26 -4.07 3.62
CA SER A 406 -15.20 -4.46 4.66
C SER A 406 -15.46 -5.98 4.58
N GLN A 407 -14.49 -6.80 4.96
CA GLN A 407 -14.78 -8.17 5.37
C GLN A 407 -15.68 -8.00 6.58
N SER A 408 -16.92 -8.44 6.43
CA SER A 408 -17.88 -8.38 7.53
C SER A 408 -17.31 -9.20 8.69
N LEU A 409 -17.61 -8.85 9.94
CA LEU A 409 -17.21 -9.66 11.11
C LEU A 409 -17.61 -11.13 10.91
N PHE A 410 -18.75 -11.35 10.27
CA PHE A 410 -19.20 -12.64 9.78
C PHE A 410 -18.18 -13.36 8.89
N ASP A 411 -17.59 -12.69 7.90
CA ASP A 411 -16.57 -13.31 7.03
C ASP A 411 -15.32 -13.75 7.80
N LEU A 412 -14.88 -12.94 8.76
CA LEU A 412 -13.73 -13.25 9.59
C LEU A 412 -14.01 -14.45 10.52
N ASN A 413 -15.18 -14.47 11.15
CA ASN A 413 -15.59 -15.57 12.02
C ASN A 413 -15.81 -16.86 11.23
N ILE A 414 -16.42 -16.78 10.04
CA ILE A 414 -16.56 -17.92 9.12
C ILE A 414 -15.19 -18.47 8.70
N GLN A 415 -14.24 -17.60 8.35
CA GLN A 415 -12.91 -18.04 7.96
C GLN A 415 -12.15 -18.69 9.13
N ARG A 416 -12.26 -18.13 10.34
CA ARG A 416 -11.66 -18.73 11.55
C ARG A 416 -12.24 -20.11 11.83
N ILE A 417 -13.57 -20.26 11.76
CA ILE A 417 -14.24 -21.55 11.98
C ILE A 417 -13.84 -22.54 10.88
N PHE A 418 -13.86 -22.12 9.62
CA PHE A 418 -13.47 -22.97 8.50
C PHE A 418 -12.04 -23.50 8.66
N ASN A 419 -11.08 -22.64 8.98
CA ASN A 419 -9.69 -23.04 9.18
C ASN A 419 -9.47 -23.98 10.37
N HIS A 420 -10.39 -23.99 11.34
CA HIS A 420 -10.36 -24.96 12.44
C HIS A 420 -10.96 -26.30 12.04
N LEU A 421 -12.00 -26.30 11.20
CA LEU A 421 -12.63 -27.51 10.70
C LEU A 421 -11.80 -28.22 9.62
N ASP A 422 -10.98 -27.46 8.87
CA ASP A 422 -10.05 -27.93 7.82
C ASP A 422 -8.71 -28.35 8.45
N SER A 423 -8.66 -29.59 8.98
CA SER A 423 -7.50 -30.11 9.72
C SER A 423 -6.25 -30.31 8.85
N ASP A 424 -6.44 -30.77 7.61
CA ASP A 424 -5.38 -31.01 6.63
C ASP A 424 -5.00 -29.77 5.81
N LYS A 425 -5.75 -28.68 5.91
CA LYS A 425 -5.51 -27.38 5.26
C LYS A 425 -5.49 -27.49 3.74
N ASP A 426 -6.26 -28.42 3.19
CA ASP A 426 -6.38 -28.61 1.75
C ASP A 426 -7.38 -27.59 1.12
N GLY A 427 -8.09 -26.85 1.96
CA GLY A 427 -9.08 -25.85 1.58
C GLY A 427 -10.50 -26.39 1.44
N TYR A 428 -10.74 -27.63 1.88
CA TYR A 428 -12.02 -28.33 1.84
C TYR A 428 -12.33 -28.97 3.20
N ILE A 429 -13.61 -28.97 3.56
CA ILE A 429 -14.10 -29.69 4.74
C ILE A 429 -14.69 -31.02 4.27
N ASN A 430 -14.11 -32.11 4.77
CA ASN A 430 -14.52 -33.49 4.48
C ASN A 430 -15.00 -34.16 5.78
N LYS A 431 -15.98 -35.07 5.66
CA LYS A 431 -16.54 -35.80 6.81
C LYS A 431 -15.48 -36.53 7.64
N ASP A 432 -14.45 -37.05 6.97
CA ASP A 432 -13.42 -37.87 7.60
C ASP A 432 -12.34 -37.04 8.32
N ASN A 433 -12.18 -35.76 7.97
CA ASN A 433 -11.10 -34.88 8.44
C ASN A 433 -11.59 -33.69 9.29
N LEU A 434 -12.78 -33.80 9.88
CA LEU A 434 -13.36 -32.76 10.74
C LEU A 434 -12.71 -32.73 12.12
N ASP A 435 -11.94 -31.68 12.40
CA ASP A 435 -11.41 -31.42 13.73
C ASP A 435 -12.36 -30.49 14.51
N LEU A 436 -12.86 -30.98 15.64
CA LEU A 436 -13.69 -30.22 16.59
C LEU A 436 -12.92 -29.84 17.85
N ASP A 437 -11.70 -30.35 18.01
CA ASP A 437 -10.88 -30.15 19.20
C ASP A 437 -10.24 -28.76 19.13
N GLY A 438 -10.85 -27.82 19.87
CA GLY A 438 -10.42 -26.42 19.93
C GLY A 438 -11.51 -25.43 19.52
N LEU A 439 -12.68 -25.89 19.08
CA LEU A 439 -13.81 -25.01 18.87
C LEU A 439 -14.51 -24.66 20.19
N ASP A 440 -14.75 -23.38 20.43
CA ASP A 440 -15.53 -22.94 21.59
C ASP A 440 -16.90 -23.63 21.64
N SER A 441 -17.31 -24.06 22.84
CA SER A 441 -18.60 -24.76 23.03
C SER A 441 -19.82 -23.96 22.54
N LYS A 442 -19.74 -22.63 22.53
CA LYS A 442 -20.77 -21.74 21.96
C LYS A 442 -20.79 -21.82 20.44
N THR A 443 -19.62 -21.71 19.81
CA THR A 443 -19.45 -21.82 18.36
C THR A 443 -19.90 -23.18 17.86
N SER A 444 -19.50 -24.26 18.53
CA SER A 444 -19.90 -25.63 18.21
C SER A 444 -21.42 -25.82 18.22
N LYS A 445 -22.13 -25.23 19.20
CA LYS A 445 -23.61 -25.25 19.25
C LYS A 445 -24.25 -24.52 18.08
N ILE A 446 -23.71 -23.37 17.69
CA ILE A 446 -24.23 -22.56 16.59
C ILE A 446 -24.06 -23.29 15.25
N ILE A 447 -22.88 -23.85 15.00
CA ILE A 447 -22.57 -24.50 13.72
C ILE A 447 -23.06 -25.94 13.62
N LYS A 448 -23.59 -26.53 14.71
CA LYS A 448 -24.07 -27.92 14.74
C LYS A 448 -25.07 -28.24 13.63
N VAL A 449 -25.95 -27.28 13.31
CA VAL A 449 -26.94 -27.44 12.23
C VAL A 449 -26.26 -27.59 10.87
N VAL A 450 -25.20 -26.82 10.63
CA VAL A 450 -24.39 -26.91 9.40
C VAL A 450 -23.60 -28.22 9.38
N LEU A 451 -22.96 -28.60 10.49
CA LEU A 451 -22.19 -29.84 10.59
C LEU A 451 -23.03 -31.08 10.32
N ASN A 452 -24.25 -31.16 10.85
CA ASN A 452 -25.17 -32.26 10.56
C ASN A 452 -25.49 -32.35 9.07
N GLN A 453 -25.64 -31.21 8.39
CA GLN A 453 -25.90 -31.20 6.95
C GLN A 453 -24.68 -31.64 6.13
N ILE A 454 -23.47 -31.25 6.55
CA ILE A 454 -22.22 -31.75 5.95
C ILE A 454 -22.10 -33.26 6.14
N GLU A 455 -22.56 -33.79 7.29
CA GLU A 455 -22.52 -35.21 7.58
C GLU A 455 -23.53 -36.03 6.75
N GLU A 456 -24.69 -35.46 6.45
CA GLU A 456 -25.74 -36.05 5.61
C GLU A 456 -25.35 -36.05 4.13
N ASP A 457 -24.75 -34.96 3.62
CA ASP A 457 -24.33 -34.82 2.23
C ASP A 457 -22.98 -35.53 1.98
N SER A 458 -23.05 -36.86 1.87
CA SER A 458 -21.90 -37.80 1.85
C SER A 458 -20.92 -37.66 0.67
N TYR A 459 -21.15 -36.75 -0.29
CA TYR A 459 -20.37 -36.62 -1.54
C TYR A 459 -19.79 -35.22 -1.77
N THR A 460 -19.86 -34.31 -0.80
CA THR A 460 -19.45 -32.91 -0.99
C THR A 460 -18.28 -32.53 -0.10
N GLU A 461 -17.11 -32.43 -0.72
CA GLU A 461 -16.00 -31.64 -0.20
C GLU A 461 -16.43 -30.16 -0.24
N ILE A 462 -16.50 -29.50 0.91
CA ILE A 462 -17.04 -28.14 1.00
C ILE A 462 -15.91 -27.13 1.14
N ASN A 463 -15.74 -26.29 0.12
CA ASN A 463 -14.82 -25.16 0.18
C ASN A 463 -15.38 -24.01 1.04
N LEU A 464 -14.53 -23.04 1.38
CA LEU A 464 -14.89 -21.86 2.19
C LEU A 464 -16.13 -21.11 1.69
N LYS A 465 -16.32 -21.01 0.37
CA LYS A 465 -17.49 -20.34 -0.22
C LYS A 465 -18.77 -21.15 -0.01
N GLY A 466 -18.68 -22.47 -0.16
CA GLY A 466 -19.78 -23.40 0.12
C GLY A 466 -20.17 -23.36 1.60
N PHE A 467 -19.18 -23.39 2.49
CA PHE A 467 -19.39 -23.30 3.94
C PHE A 467 -20.07 -21.98 4.33
N LYS A 468 -19.59 -20.86 3.79
CA LYS A 468 -20.24 -19.55 3.97
C LYS A 468 -21.71 -19.57 3.52
N LYS A 469 -21.99 -20.12 2.34
CA LYS A 469 -23.35 -20.20 1.79
C LYS A 469 -24.28 -21.07 2.66
N LEU A 470 -23.76 -22.16 3.23
CA LEU A 470 -24.51 -22.99 4.18
C LEU A 470 -24.83 -22.22 5.46
N CYS A 471 -23.87 -21.48 6.02
CA CYS A 471 -24.12 -20.63 7.19
C CYS A 471 -25.13 -19.50 6.92
N GLU A 472 -25.12 -18.93 5.72
CA GLU A 472 -26.12 -17.93 5.28
C GLU A 472 -27.50 -18.55 5.10
N MET A 473 -27.59 -19.76 4.53
CA MET A 473 -28.84 -20.49 4.32
C MET A 473 -29.55 -20.82 5.65
N HIS A 474 -28.78 -21.12 6.69
CA HIS A 474 -29.31 -21.36 8.05
C HIS A 474 -29.48 -20.09 8.89
N HIS A 475 -29.33 -18.90 8.29
CA HIS A 475 -29.46 -17.61 8.96
C HIS A 475 -28.55 -17.44 10.20
N LEU A 476 -27.35 -18.05 10.20
CA LEU A 476 -26.41 -18.00 11.33
C LEU A 476 -25.65 -16.68 11.45
N GLN A 477 -25.91 -15.71 10.57
CA GLN A 477 -25.15 -14.46 10.47
C GLN A 477 -25.17 -13.64 11.77
N GLU A 478 -26.34 -13.47 12.40
CA GLU A 478 -26.46 -12.70 13.64
C GLU A 478 -25.79 -13.40 14.82
N GLN A 479 -25.89 -14.74 14.89
CA GLN A 479 -25.30 -15.52 15.97
C GLN A 479 -23.77 -15.53 15.87
N LEU A 480 -23.23 -15.68 14.66
CA LEU A 480 -21.80 -15.66 14.41
C LEU A 480 -21.18 -14.27 14.52
N ASN A 481 -21.95 -13.18 14.32
CA ASN A 481 -21.48 -11.82 14.56
C ASN A 481 -21.36 -11.46 16.05
N ASN A 482 -22.04 -12.21 16.93
CA ASN A 482 -22.06 -11.99 18.39
C ASN A 482 -21.09 -12.91 19.15
N LEU A 483 -20.33 -13.75 18.45
CA LEU A 483 -19.16 -14.47 18.96
C LEU A 483 -17.95 -13.54 18.94
#